data_AF-A0A7J3JDI1-F1
#
_entry.id   AF-A0A7J3JDI1-F1
#
_cell.length_a   1.000
_cell.length_b   1.000
_cell.length_c   1.000
_cell.angle_alpha   90.00
_cell.angle_beta   90.00
_cell.angle_gamma   90.00
#
_symmetry.space_group_name_H-M   'P 1'
#
loop_
_entity.id
_entity.type
_entity.pdbx_description
1 polymer ?
#
loop_
_entity_poly.entity_id
_entity_poly.type
_entity_poly.pdbx_seq_one_letter_code
_entity_poly.pdbx_strand_id
1 'polypeptide(L)'
;MLIPMVDTTYVHLEFESEDGVWSINLPFVCDQCGVCCKLEDFLVAGKVKITPKENPQLHAKIQAIYEEMGKRWEKDSAEYDRYIMHTPCPFLENKKCSIYPVRPDGCRQFPNTPFGFQSRDCKPLNRFKQQTAALCRGTKAKRTMHFTADVLKQPCFSEKQYQRCIEKLRKNGITEDELKLFELLNKQLKEK
;
A
#
# COMPACT_ATOMS: atom_id res chain seq x y z
N MET A 1 -5.45 11.64 -19.43
CA MET A 1 -6.11 11.47 -18.12
C MET A 1 -5.00 11.20 -17.12
N LEU A 2 -4.59 12.21 -16.35
CA LEU A 2 -3.63 12.02 -15.25
C LEU A 2 -4.29 11.08 -14.25
N ILE A 3 -3.71 9.91 -14.02
CA ILE A 3 -4.13 9.06 -12.90
C ILE A 3 -3.94 9.96 -11.67
N PRO A 4 -4.99 10.36 -10.93
CA PRO A 4 -4.78 11.05 -9.68
C PRO A 4 -3.95 10.09 -8.85
N MET A 5 -2.69 10.44 -8.60
CA MET A 5 -1.78 9.62 -7.82
C MET A 5 -2.34 9.60 -6.40
N VAL A 6 -3.24 8.65 -6.14
CA VAL A 6 -3.56 8.26 -4.77
C VAL A 6 -2.24 7.82 -4.19
N ASP A 7 -1.78 8.49 -3.13
CA ASP A 7 -0.54 8.13 -2.47
C ASP A 7 -0.50 6.61 -2.24
N THR A 8 0.57 5.99 -2.73
CA THR A 8 0.72 4.55 -2.66
C THR A 8 2.12 4.18 -2.21
N THR A 9 2.27 2.93 -1.81
CA THR A 9 3.57 2.38 -1.45
C THR A 9 4.28 1.82 -2.67
N TYR A 10 5.60 1.83 -2.64
CA TYR A 10 6.44 1.14 -3.61
C TYR A 10 7.61 0.48 -2.89
N VAL A 11 8.14 -0.59 -3.47
CA VAL A 11 9.40 -1.19 -3.02
C VAL A 11 10.53 -0.70 -3.92
N HIS A 12 11.55 -0.10 -3.31
CA HIS A 12 12.83 0.16 -3.95
C HIS A 12 13.70 -1.09 -3.81
N LEU A 13 14.06 -1.67 -4.96
CA LEU A 13 14.87 -2.87 -5.05
C LEU A 13 16.28 -2.46 -5.49
N GLU A 14 17.27 -2.63 -4.62
CA GLU A 14 18.69 -2.41 -4.92
C GLU A 14 19.35 -3.76 -5.18
N PHE A 15 20.04 -3.89 -6.31
CA PHE A 15 20.70 -5.11 -6.77
C PHE A 15 22.21 -4.87 -6.85
N GLU A 16 22.97 -5.82 -6.31
CA GLU A 16 24.42 -5.85 -6.45
C GLU A 16 24.80 -6.63 -7.71
N SER A 17 25.71 -6.08 -8.50
CA SER A 17 26.28 -6.71 -9.70
C SER A 17 27.78 -6.40 -9.82
N GLU A 18 28.47 -7.09 -10.73
CA GLU A 18 29.89 -6.84 -11.02
C GLU A 18 30.14 -5.40 -11.47
N ASP A 19 29.20 -4.82 -12.22
CA ASP A 19 29.25 -3.44 -12.73
C ASP A 19 28.81 -2.38 -11.69
N GLY A 20 28.57 -2.79 -10.44
CA GLY A 20 28.11 -1.94 -9.35
C GLY A 20 26.66 -2.16 -8.93
N VAL A 21 26.08 -1.17 -8.25
CA VAL A 21 24.72 -1.23 -7.70
C VAL A 21 23.74 -0.56 -8.66
N TRP A 22 22.65 -1.25 -8.98
CA TRP A 22 21.54 -0.72 -9.75
C TRP A 22 20.22 -0.94 -8.99
N SER A 23 19.20 -0.15 -9.26
CA SER A 23 17.94 -0.18 -8.54
C SER A 23 16.72 0.13 -9.40
N ILE A 24 15.55 -0.34 -8.95
CA ILE A 24 14.26 -0.10 -9.60
C ILE A 24 13.16 0.08 -8.55
N ASN A 25 12.17 0.92 -8.85
CA ASN A 25 10.99 1.13 -8.02
C ASN A 25 9.81 0.30 -8.53
N LEU A 26 9.29 -0.62 -7.73
CA LEU A 26 8.08 -1.38 -8.07
C LEU A 26 6.90 -0.85 -7.22
N PRO A 27 5.88 -0.22 -7.83
CA PRO A 27 4.71 0.26 -7.09
C PRO A 27 3.77 -0.87 -6.68
N PHE A 28 3.06 -0.64 -5.58
CA PHE A 28 1.85 -1.37 -5.25
C PHE A 28 0.62 -0.58 -5.77
N VAL A 29 -0.31 -1.25 -6.44
CA VAL A 29 -1.56 -0.64 -6.91
C VAL A 29 -2.75 -1.44 -6.36
N CYS A 30 -3.64 -0.79 -5.63
CA CYS A 30 -4.77 -1.46 -4.99
C CYS A 30 -6.03 -1.43 -5.86
N ASP A 31 -6.66 -2.59 -6.07
CA ASP A 31 -7.93 -2.74 -6.79
C ASP A 31 -9.17 -2.39 -5.92
N GLN A 32 -8.97 -1.83 -4.73
CA GLN A 32 -10.03 -1.46 -3.77
C GLN A 32 -10.96 -2.63 -3.37
N CYS A 33 -10.42 -3.86 -3.31
CA CYS A 33 -11.17 -5.09 -3.05
C CYS A 33 -11.76 -5.23 -1.62
N GLY A 34 -11.44 -4.31 -0.71
CA GLY A 34 -11.93 -4.31 0.68
C GLY A 34 -11.43 -5.45 1.57
N VAL A 35 -10.54 -6.33 1.08
CA VAL A 35 -10.01 -7.47 1.87
C VAL A 35 -9.27 -6.99 3.12
N CYS A 36 -8.46 -5.93 3.02
CA CYS A 36 -7.78 -5.34 4.18
C CYS A 36 -8.77 -4.76 5.21
N CYS A 37 -9.96 -4.36 4.80
CA CYS A 37 -11.00 -3.85 5.69
C CYS A 37 -11.77 -4.97 6.42
N LYS A 38 -11.52 -6.24 6.08
CA LYS A 38 -12.03 -7.41 6.82
C LYS A 38 -11.04 -7.92 7.85
N LEU A 39 -9.83 -7.36 7.88
CA LEU A 39 -8.83 -7.72 8.85
C LEU A 39 -9.16 -7.13 10.22
N GLU A 40 -8.48 -7.66 11.21
CA GLU A 40 -8.55 -7.28 12.61
C GLU A 40 -7.96 -5.87 12.82
N ASP A 41 -8.50 -5.17 13.82
CA ASP A 41 -7.96 -3.93 14.39
C ASP A 41 -7.85 -2.71 13.45
N PHE A 42 -8.96 -2.28 12.85
CA PHE A 42 -8.98 -1.06 12.03
C PHE A 42 -8.58 0.23 12.80
N LEU A 43 -8.55 0.20 14.13
CA LEU A 43 -8.32 1.37 15.00
C LEU A 43 -6.86 1.80 15.04
N VAL A 44 -5.92 0.89 14.75
CA VAL A 44 -4.49 1.22 14.64
C VAL A 44 -4.12 1.93 13.33
N ALA A 45 -5.09 2.17 12.43
CA ALA A 45 -4.84 2.83 11.16
C ALA A 45 -4.48 4.33 11.30
N GLY A 46 -4.68 4.94 12.47
CA GLY A 46 -4.31 6.33 12.75
C GLY A 46 -5.33 7.36 12.22
N LYS A 47 -4.88 8.61 12.04
CA LYS A 47 -5.74 9.74 11.65
C LYS A 47 -5.91 9.84 10.14
N VAL A 48 -7.06 10.35 9.71
CA VAL A 48 -7.29 10.79 8.32
C VAL A 48 -6.67 12.16 8.09
N LYS A 49 -6.10 12.41 6.89
CA LYS A 49 -5.44 13.69 6.56
C LYS A 49 -6.41 14.83 6.20
N ILE A 50 -7.64 14.50 5.82
CA ILE A 50 -8.67 15.51 5.50
C ILE A 50 -9.08 16.27 6.75
N THR A 51 -9.33 17.57 6.65
CA THR A 51 -9.71 18.38 7.81
C THR A 51 -11.18 18.19 8.20
N PRO A 52 -11.58 18.46 9.46
CA PRO A 52 -12.99 18.45 9.87
C PRO A 52 -13.86 19.41 9.07
N LYS A 53 -13.29 20.52 8.58
CA LYS A 53 -14.01 21.49 7.73
C LYS A 53 -14.34 20.91 6.35
N GLU A 54 -13.45 20.11 5.80
CA GLU A 54 -13.62 19.50 4.47
C GLU A 54 -14.54 18.28 4.49
N ASN A 55 -14.56 17.51 5.59
CA ASN A 55 -15.47 16.37 5.73
C ASN A 55 -15.92 16.16 7.19
N PRO A 56 -16.88 16.97 7.69
CA PRO A 56 -17.32 16.92 9.09
C PRO A 56 -17.98 15.58 9.45
N GLN A 57 -18.67 14.95 8.49
CA GLN A 57 -19.36 13.67 8.71
C GLN A 57 -18.38 12.53 8.95
N LEU A 58 -17.29 12.47 8.18
CA LEU A 58 -16.24 11.47 8.39
C LEU A 58 -15.60 11.62 9.77
N HIS A 59 -15.26 12.85 10.16
CA HIS A 59 -14.67 13.13 11.47
C HIS A 59 -15.62 12.77 12.61
N ALA A 60 -16.91 13.11 12.50
CA ALA A 60 -17.92 12.72 13.49
C ALA A 60 -18.03 11.20 13.61
N LYS A 61 -18.03 10.47 12.47
CA LYS A 61 -18.07 9.00 12.47
C LYS A 61 -16.83 8.39 13.12
N ILE A 62 -15.62 8.88 12.79
CA ILE A 62 -14.36 8.42 13.41
C ILE A 62 -14.37 8.68 14.91
N GLN A 63 -14.79 9.87 15.33
CA GLN A 63 -14.87 10.26 16.74
C GLN A 63 -15.83 9.35 17.52
N ALA A 64 -17.04 9.12 17.00
CA ALA A 64 -18.02 8.24 17.63
C ALA A 64 -17.49 6.81 17.78
N ILE A 65 -16.76 6.31 16.78
CA ILE A 65 -16.09 5.00 16.86
C ILE A 65 -15.05 4.99 17.99
N TYR A 66 -14.16 5.99 18.06
CA TYR A 66 -13.15 6.04 19.13
C TYR A 66 -13.77 6.10 20.53
N GLU A 67 -14.84 6.89 20.72
CA GLU A 67 -15.56 6.98 21.99
C GLU A 67 -16.22 5.65 22.37
N GLU A 68 -16.85 4.96 21.42
CA GLU A 68 -17.43 3.64 21.66
C GLU A 68 -16.35 2.61 22.06
N MET A 69 -15.22 2.63 21.37
CA MET A 69 -14.11 1.71 21.62
C MET A 69 -13.43 1.99 22.97
N GLY A 70 -13.27 3.26 23.34
CA GLY A 70 -12.77 3.67 24.66
C GLY A 70 -13.67 3.16 25.79
N LYS A 71 -15.00 3.32 25.65
CA LYS A 71 -15.97 2.79 26.63
C LYS A 71 -15.89 1.26 26.77
N ARG A 72 -15.70 0.53 25.66
CA ARG A 72 -15.52 -0.93 25.69
C ARG A 72 -14.24 -1.32 26.42
N TRP A 73 -13.13 -0.64 26.11
CA TRP A 73 -11.84 -0.87 26.77
C TRP A 73 -11.89 -0.65 28.28
N GLU A 74 -12.47 0.48 28.72
CA GLU A 74 -12.60 0.82 30.14
C GLU A 74 -13.47 -0.17 30.91
N LYS A 75 -14.49 -0.73 30.25
CA LYS A 75 -15.42 -1.69 30.85
C LYS A 75 -14.81 -3.10 30.96
N ASP A 76 -14.22 -3.60 29.88
CA ASP A 76 -13.60 -4.92 29.81
C ASP A 76 -12.62 -4.97 28.62
N SER A 77 -11.33 -4.96 28.90
CA SER A 77 -10.29 -5.03 27.86
C SER A 77 -10.35 -6.33 27.05
N ALA A 78 -10.79 -7.45 27.65
CA ALA A 78 -10.96 -8.70 26.93
C ALA A 78 -12.21 -8.67 26.01
N GLU A 79 -13.25 -7.94 26.39
CA GLU A 79 -14.40 -7.65 25.50
C GLU A 79 -13.96 -6.80 24.31
N TYR A 80 -13.16 -5.75 24.56
CA TYR A 80 -12.57 -4.93 23.52
C TYR A 80 -11.74 -5.76 22.54
N ASP A 81 -10.80 -6.57 23.06
CA ASP A 81 -9.92 -7.41 22.22
C ASP A 81 -10.76 -8.36 21.35
N ARG A 82 -11.76 -9.03 21.92
CA ARG A 82 -12.68 -9.87 21.14
C ARG A 82 -13.39 -9.09 20.05
N TYR A 83 -13.86 -7.88 20.35
CA TYR A 83 -14.57 -7.04 19.39
C TYR A 83 -13.69 -6.64 18.20
N ILE A 84 -12.48 -6.11 18.45
CA ILE A 84 -11.58 -5.65 17.38
C ILE A 84 -11.04 -6.78 16.50
N MET A 85 -11.00 -8.01 17.03
CA MET A 85 -10.57 -9.21 16.30
C MET A 85 -11.69 -9.82 15.42
N HIS A 86 -12.96 -9.57 15.73
CA HIS A 86 -14.07 -10.20 15.00
C HIS A 86 -14.96 -9.21 14.23
N THR A 87 -14.76 -7.91 14.43
CA THR A 87 -15.56 -6.87 13.78
C THR A 87 -14.82 -6.30 12.57
N PRO A 88 -15.40 -6.37 11.36
CA PRO A 88 -14.84 -5.70 10.19
C PRO A 88 -14.72 -4.19 10.37
N CYS A 89 -13.88 -3.56 9.55
CA CYS A 89 -13.76 -2.11 9.52
C CYS A 89 -15.13 -1.43 9.30
N PRO A 90 -15.48 -0.39 10.08
CA PRO A 90 -16.76 0.32 9.96
C PRO A 90 -16.90 1.16 8.68
N PHE A 91 -15.87 1.20 7.85
CA PHE A 91 -15.86 1.80 6.52
C PHE A 91 -15.90 0.75 5.39
N LEU A 92 -16.12 -0.53 5.72
CA LEU A 92 -16.36 -1.58 4.74
C LEU A 92 -17.81 -1.53 4.27
N GLU A 93 -18.05 -0.96 3.09
CA GLU A 93 -19.37 -0.82 2.48
C GLU A 93 -19.37 -1.49 1.11
N ASN A 94 -20.34 -2.36 0.82
CA ASN A 94 -20.44 -3.09 -0.46
C ASN A 94 -19.13 -3.81 -0.86
N LYS A 95 -18.43 -4.38 0.13
CA LYS A 95 -17.11 -5.05 -0.04
C LYS A 95 -15.97 -4.11 -0.48
N LYS A 96 -16.13 -2.79 -0.34
CA LYS A 96 -15.10 -1.78 -0.65
C LYS A 96 -14.89 -0.83 0.53
N CYS A 97 -13.77 -0.12 0.53
CA CYS A 97 -13.49 0.93 1.53
C CYS A 97 -14.22 2.22 1.13
N SER A 98 -15.21 2.66 1.91
CA SER A 98 -15.97 3.88 1.60
C SER A 98 -15.14 5.16 1.73
N ILE A 99 -14.01 5.11 2.43
CA ILE A 99 -13.10 6.25 2.64
C ILE A 99 -11.77 6.11 1.87
N TYR A 100 -11.73 5.30 0.81
CA TYR A 100 -10.49 4.97 0.09
C TYR A 100 -9.59 6.18 -0.29
N PRO A 101 -10.13 7.31 -0.80
CA PRO A 101 -9.32 8.48 -1.17
C PRO A 101 -8.71 9.22 0.02
N VAL A 102 -9.35 9.12 1.20
CA VAL A 102 -8.99 9.86 2.43
C VAL A 102 -8.56 8.90 3.55
N ARG A 103 -8.11 7.70 3.19
CA ARG A 103 -7.68 6.66 4.13
C ARG A 103 -6.73 7.21 5.20
N PRO A 104 -6.82 6.69 6.44
CA PRO A 104 -5.82 6.94 7.47
C PRO A 104 -4.41 6.50 7.04
N ASP A 105 -3.38 7.05 7.66
CA ASP A 105 -1.98 6.77 7.28
C ASP A 105 -1.62 5.29 7.36
N GLY A 106 -2.02 4.57 8.40
CA GLY A 106 -1.78 3.12 8.52
C GLY A 106 -2.45 2.32 7.40
N CYS A 107 -3.63 2.75 6.93
CA CYS A 107 -4.32 2.17 5.76
C CYS A 107 -3.65 2.54 4.43
N ARG A 108 -3.06 3.74 4.32
CA ARG A 108 -2.33 4.20 3.12
C ARG A 108 -1.00 3.48 2.94
N GLN A 109 -0.34 3.18 4.05
CA GLN A 109 0.93 2.47 4.06
C GLN A 109 0.81 0.98 3.72
N PHE A 110 -0.38 0.44 3.48
CA PHE A 110 -0.51 -0.94 3.01
C PHE A 110 0.24 -1.16 1.66
N PRO A 111 1.04 -2.23 1.49
CA PRO A 111 1.29 -3.36 2.40
C PRO A 111 2.59 -3.24 3.22
N ASN A 112 3.14 -2.04 3.41
CA ASN A 112 4.32 -1.78 4.24
C ASN A 112 4.09 -2.03 5.74
N THR A 113 2.85 -2.14 6.21
CA THR A 113 2.52 -2.34 7.62
C THR A 113 2.03 -3.76 7.91
N PRO A 114 2.29 -4.29 9.12
CA PRO A 114 1.72 -5.58 9.57
C PRO A 114 0.20 -5.62 9.48
N PHE A 115 -0.44 -4.45 9.63
CA PHE A 115 -1.89 -4.19 9.54
C PHE A 115 -2.57 -4.74 8.28
N GLY A 116 -1.82 -5.13 7.24
CA GLY A 116 -2.42 -5.84 6.11
C GLY A 116 -1.68 -7.06 5.57
N PHE A 117 -0.50 -7.40 6.12
CA PHE A 117 0.35 -8.43 5.53
C PHE A 117 -0.27 -9.85 5.53
N GLN A 118 -1.36 -10.02 6.28
CA GLN A 118 -2.10 -11.27 6.47
C GLN A 118 -3.25 -11.50 5.48
N SER A 119 -3.55 -10.54 4.58
CA SER A 119 -4.63 -10.68 3.60
C SER A 119 -4.30 -11.74 2.52
N ARG A 120 -4.64 -13.00 2.78
CA ARG A 120 -4.42 -14.12 1.83
C ARG A 120 -5.18 -13.95 0.50
N ASP A 121 -6.31 -13.25 0.53
CA ASP A 121 -7.21 -13.10 -0.64
C ASP A 121 -7.07 -11.76 -1.37
N CYS A 122 -6.06 -10.95 -1.03
CA CYS A 122 -5.81 -9.68 -1.71
C CYS A 122 -5.06 -9.92 -3.03
N LYS A 123 -5.80 -10.01 -4.16
CA LYS A 123 -5.23 -10.21 -5.50
C LYS A 123 -4.08 -9.24 -5.83
N PRO A 124 -4.20 -7.92 -5.59
CA PRO A 124 -3.09 -7.00 -5.80
C PRO A 124 -1.86 -7.29 -4.95
N LEU A 125 -2.05 -7.66 -3.68
CA LEU A 125 -0.94 -7.99 -2.79
C LEU A 125 -0.21 -9.24 -3.27
N ASN A 126 -0.96 -10.27 -3.67
CA ASN A 126 -0.40 -11.52 -4.18
C ASN A 126 0.40 -11.28 -5.47
N ARG A 127 -0.16 -10.48 -6.38
CA ARG A 127 0.51 -10.06 -7.61
C ARG A 127 1.77 -9.24 -7.33
N PHE A 128 1.71 -8.26 -6.43
CA PHE A 128 2.87 -7.46 -6.01
C PHE A 128 3.98 -8.32 -5.39
N LYS A 129 3.63 -9.28 -4.52
CA LYS A 129 4.57 -10.26 -3.94
C LYS A 129 5.21 -11.12 -5.03
N GLN A 130 4.42 -11.62 -5.98
CA GLN A 130 4.90 -12.41 -7.11
C GLN A 130 5.86 -11.61 -8.01
N GLN A 131 5.50 -10.39 -8.37
CA GLN A 131 6.32 -9.48 -9.17
C GLN A 131 7.64 -9.16 -8.46
N THR A 132 7.59 -8.83 -7.16
CA THR A 132 8.78 -8.59 -6.34
C THR A 132 9.71 -9.82 -6.35
N ALA A 133 9.15 -11.00 -6.14
CA ALA A 133 9.92 -12.25 -6.17
C ALA A 133 10.52 -12.54 -7.56
N ALA A 134 9.79 -12.25 -8.63
CA ALA A 134 10.27 -12.43 -10.00
C ALA A 134 11.45 -11.49 -10.34
N LEU A 135 11.36 -10.23 -9.91
CA LEU A 135 12.45 -9.26 -10.07
C LEU A 135 13.71 -9.71 -9.32
N CYS A 136 13.57 -10.15 -8.07
CA CYS A 136 14.69 -10.63 -7.25
C CYS A 136 15.18 -12.06 -7.55
N ARG A 137 14.53 -12.79 -8.47
CA ARG A 137 14.91 -14.19 -8.73
C ARG A 137 16.33 -14.27 -9.31
N GLY A 138 17.20 -15.01 -8.61
CA GLY A 138 18.58 -15.27 -9.03
C GLY A 138 19.55 -14.13 -8.76
N THR A 139 19.17 -13.11 -8.00
CA THR A 139 20.03 -11.97 -7.67
C THR A 139 19.77 -11.52 -6.23
N LYS A 140 20.84 -11.28 -5.46
CA LYS A 140 20.68 -10.68 -4.13
C LYS A 140 20.17 -9.25 -4.31
N ALA A 141 19.08 -8.93 -3.64
CA ALA A 141 18.46 -7.62 -3.72
C ALA A 141 18.06 -7.15 -2.33
N LYS A 142 18.48 -5.94 -1.97
CA LYS A 142 18.00 -5.25 -0.78
C LYS A 142 16.67 -4.58 -1.10
N ARG A 143 15.70 -4.75 -0.21
CA ARG A 143 14.33 -4.25 -0.37
C ARG A 143 14.05 -3.20 0.67
N THR A 144 13.62 -2.03 0.24
CA THR A 144 13.16 -0.97 1.15
C THR A 144 11.81 -0.46 0.66
N MET A 145 10.86 -0.34 1.58
CA MET A 145 9.51 0.16 1.27
C MET A 145 9.48 1.68 1.46
N HIS A 146 8.82 2.36 0.55
CA HIS A 146 8.69 3.81 0.52
C HIS A 146 7.25 4.20 0.17
N PHE A 147 6.92 5.47 0.36
CA PHE A 147 5.60 6.02 0.09
C PHE A 147 5.71 7.17 -0.92
N THR A 148 4.79 7.23 -1.89
CA THR A 148 4.87 8.25 -2.96
C THR A 148 4.57 9.66 -2.49
N ALA A 149 4.01 9.84 -1.31
CA ALA A 149 3.86 11.16 -0.70
C ALA A 149 5.18 11.70 -0.10
N ASP A 150 6.17 10.83 0.10
CA ASP A 150 7.50 11.19 0.59
C ASP A 150 8.45 11.48 -0.59
N VAL A 151 9.69 11.88 -0.27
CA VAL A 151 10.75 12.06 -1.28
C VAL A 151 11.02 10.74 -1.99
N LEU A 152 10.78 10.71 -3.31
CA LEU A 152 10.96 9.52 -4.13
C LEU A 152 12.44 9.11 -4.19
N LYS A 153 12.70 7.81 -3.99
CA LYS A 153 14.03 7.23 -4.18
C LYS A 153 14.36 7.18 -5.66
N GLN A 154 15.51 7.75 -5.98
CA GLN A 154 16.04 7.79 -7.33
C GLN A 154 16.52 6.39 -7.75
N PRO A 155 15.92 5.79 -8.80
CA PRO A 155 16.36 4.51 -9.30
C PRO A 155 17.57 4.67 -10.24
N CYS A 156 18.47 3.71 -10.23
CA CYS A 156 19.67 3.69 -11.08
C CYS A 156 19.67 2.44 -11.95
N PHE A 157 19.57 2.58 -13.27
CA PHE A 157 19.56 1.41 -14.16
C PHE A 157 19.95 1.79 -15.60
N SER A 158 20.54 0.83 -16.30
CA SER A 158 20.68 0.81 -17.76
C SER A 158 19.35 0.46 -18.44
N GLU A 159 19.22 0.84 -19.71
CA GLU A 159 18.02 0.51 -20.50
C GLU A 159 17.81 -1.02 -20.60
N LYS A 160 18.90 -1.79 -20.73
CA LYS A 160 18.85 -3.26 -20.77
C LYS A 160 18.29 -3.85 -19.47
N GLN A 161 18.71 -3.33 -18.30
CA GLN A 161 18.17 -3.76 -17.00
C GLN A 161 16.68 -3.40 -16.89
N TYR A 162 16.30 -2.21 -17.32
CA TYR A 162 14.90 -1.75 -17.32
C TYR A 162 14.00 -2.65 -18.16
N GLN A 163 14.38 -2.92 -19.41
CA GLN A 163 13.60 -3.77 -20.32
C GLN A 163 13.48 -5.20 -19.78
N ARG A 164 14.54 -5.75 -19.17
CA ARG A 164 14.49 -7.04 -18.50
C ARG A 164 13.50 -7.05 -17.32
N CYS A 165 13.41 -5.97 -16.54
CA CYS A 165 12.39 -5.83 -15.51
C CYS A 165 10.98 -5.83 -16.11
N ILE A 166 10.73 -5.06 -17.18
CA ILE A 166 9.44 -5.03 -17.88
C ILE A 166 9.02 -6.41 -18.36
N GLU A 167 9.92 -7.14 -19.03
CA GLU A 167 9.65 -8.51 -19.49
C GLU A 167 9.27 -9.45 -18.34
N LYS A 168 10.02 -9.38 -17.22
CA LYS A 168 9.71 -10.16 -16.02
C LYS A 168 8.35 -9.80 -15.45
N LEU A 169 8.03 -8.51 -15.36
CA LEU A 169 6.76 -8.02 -14.82
C LEU A 169 5.57 -8.43 -15.70
N ARG A 170 5.68 -8.32 -17.03
CA ARG A 170 4.66 -8.79 -17.98
C ARG A 170 4.41 -10.29 -17.84
N LYS A 171 5.47 -11.10 -17.76
CA LYS A 171 5.36 -12.56 -17.50
C LYS A 171 4.72 -12.90 -16.16
N ASN A 172 4.69 -11.95 -15.21
CA ASN A 172 4.10 -12.12 -13.88
C ASN A 172 2.86 -11.23 -13.69
N GLY A 173 2.16 -10.93 -14.78
CA GLY A 173 0.81 -10.39 -14.76
C GLY A 173 0.68 -8.95 -14.31
N ILE A 174 1.72 -8.12 -14.47
CA ILE A 174 1.57 -6.66 -14.30
C ILE A 174 0.44 -6.13 -15.18
N THR A 175 -0.41 -5.31 -14.59
CA THR A 175 -1.52 -4.64 -15.28
C THR A 175 -1.02 -3.36 -15.97
N GLU A 176 -1.81 -2.82 -16.90
CA GLU A 176 -1.46 -1.56 -17.58
C GLU A 176 -1.37 -0.38 -16.62
N ASP A 177 -2.22 -0.31 -15.59
CA ASP A 177 -2.19 0.78 -14.63
C ASP A 177 -0.99 0.67 -13.67
N GLU A 178 -0.60 -0.55 -13.30
CA GLU A 178 0.66 -0.79 -12.58
C GLU A 178 1.88 -0.44 -13.44
N LEU A 179 1.86 -0.79 -14.73
CA LEU A 179 2.94 -0.49 -15.65
C LEU A 179 3.12 1.01 -15.85
N LYS A 180 2.03 1.78 -16.02
CA LYS A 180 2.09 3.24 -16.10
C LYS A 180 2.72 3.85 -14.86
N LEU A 181 2.33 3.38 -13.67
CA LEU A 181 2.90 3.88 -12.42
C LEU A 181 4.36 3.44 -12.25
N PHE A 182 4.71 2.23 -12.70
CA PHE A 182 6.10 1.75 -12.72
C PHE A 182 6.95 2.65 -13.62
N GLU A 183 6.48 2.98 -14.82
CA GLU A 183 7.16 3.91 -15.73
C GLU A 183 7.32 5.29 -15.10
N LEU A 184 6.28 5.79 -14.44
CA LEU A 184 6.30 7.07 -13.73
C LEU A 184 7.41 7.11 -12.67
N LEU A 185 7.48 6.09 -11.82
CA LEU A 185 8.44 6.01 -10.71
C LEU A 185 9.88 5.74 -11.14
N ASN A 186 10.11 5.38 -12.41
CA ASN A 186 11.44 4.99 -12.89
C ASN A 186 12.00 5.87 -14.02
N LYS A 187 11.14 6.43 -14.88
CA LYS A 187 11.57 7.23 -16.04
C LYS A 187 11.43 8.74 -15.82
N GLN A 188 10.32 9.21 -15.24
CA GLN A 188 10.15 10.66 -15.04
C GLN A 188 11.15 11.26 -14.04
N LEU A 189 11.76 10.42 -13.19
CA LEU A 189 12.80 10.85 -12.27
C LEU A 189 14.18 11.06 -12.93
N LYS A 190 14.38 10.66 -14.20
CA LYS A 190 15.62 10.91 -14.95
C LYS A 190 15.68 12.27 -15.66
N GLU A 191 14.56 12.99 -15.74
CA GLU A 191 14.44 14.26 -16.49
C GLU A 191 14.63 15.52 -15.62
N LYS A 192 15.23 15.39 -14.42
CA LYS A 192 15.62 16.53 -13.57
C LYS A 192 17.11 16.54 -13.29
#